data_AF-X5YTY5-F1
#
_entry.id   AF-X5YTY5-F1
#
_cell.length_a   1.000
_cell.length_b   1.000
_cell.length_c   1.000
_cell.angle_alpha   90.00
_cell.angle_beta   90.00
_cell.angle_gamma   90.00
#
_symmetry.space_group_name_H-M   'P 1'
#
loop_
_entity.id
_entity.type
_entity.pdbx_description
1 polymer ?
#
loop_
_entity_poly.entity_id
_entity_poly.type
_entity_poly.pdbx_seq_one_letter_code
_entity_poly.pdbx_strand_id
1 'polypeptide(L)' 'MLPHVETPNSANVAACCDKLLAERNTALLSMKEAIALLRERTGTDRSDADLAGLIVKKAALLGVAVISDPR' A
#
# COMPACT_ATOMS: atom_id res chain seq x y z
N MET A 1 -11.74 19.38 18.12
CA MET A 1 -11.91 18.30 17.12
C MET A 1 -11.26 18.80 15.84
N LEU A 2 -9.96 18.53 15.64
CA LEU A 2 -9.26 18.94 14.42
C LEU A 2 -9.90 18.18 13.24
N PRO A 3 -10.20 18.85 12.11
CA PRO A 3 -10.70 18.16 10.94
C PRO A 3 -9.59 17.21 10.50
N HIS A 4 -9.93 15.94 10.33
CA HIS A 4 -9.07 14.96 9.72
C HIS A 4 -8.66 15.52 8.36
N VAL A 5 -7.41 15.96 8.23
CA VAL A 5 -6.87 16.45 6.97
C VAL A 5 -6.83 15.24 6.04
N GLU A 6 -7.90 15.08 5.28
CA GLU A 6 -7.92 14.27 4.07
C GLU A 6 -6.92 14.94 3.12
N THR A 7 -5.64 14.62 3.31
CA THR A 7 -4.62 14.95 2.33
C THR A 7 -5.08 14.22 1.07
N PRO A 8 -5.40 14.93 -0.02
CA PRO A 8 -5.98 14.31 -1.22
C PRO A 8 -5.09 13.20 -1.80
N ASN A 9 -3.79 13.24 -1.50
CA ASN A 9 -2.83 12.20 -1.88
C ASN A 9 -2.84 10.98 -0.93
N SER A 10 -3.24 11.11 0.33
CA SER A 10 -3.19 10.01 1.31
C SER A 10 -4.34 9.03 1.15
N ALA A 11 -5.56 9.55 0.95
CA ALA A 11 -6.73 8.72 0.68
C ALA A 11 -6.56 7.92 -0.63
N ASN A 12 -5.94 8.53 -1.64
CA ASN A 12 -5.75 7.87 -2.93
C ASN A 12 -4.73 6.72 -2.85
N VAL A 13 -3.60 6.90 -2.15
CA VAL A 13 -2.59 5.83 -2.00
C VAL A 13 -3.13 4.67 -1.17
N ALA A 14 -3.83 4.96 -0.07
CA ALA A 14 -4.46 3.95 0.76
C ALA A 14 -5.50 3.14 -0.03
N ALA A 15 -6.41 3.80 -0.74
CA ALA A 15 -7.43 3.14 -1.56
C ALA A 15 -6.83 2.35 -2.73
N CYS A 16 -5.78 2.86 -3.38
CA CYS A 16 -5.06 2.13 -4.42
C CYS A 16 -4.38 0.87 -3.85
N CYS A 17 -3.88 0.95 -2.62
CA CYS A 17 -3.27 -0.18 -1.92
C CYS A 17 -4.31 -1.26 -1.58
N ASP A 18 -5.49 -0.87 -1.07
CA ASP A 18 -6.60 -1.81 -0.85
C ASP A 18 -6.97 -2.51 -2.15
N LYS A 19 -7.12 -1.74 -3.24
CA LYS A 19 -7.49 -2.28 -4.55
C LYS A 19 -6.42 -3.23 -5.09
N LEU A 20 -5.14 -2.86 -4.98
CA LEU A 20 -4.01 -3.70 -5.39
C LEU A 20 -3.99 -5.03 -4.63
N LEU A 21 -4.17 -4.99 -3.30
CA LEU A 21 -4.17 -6.17 -2.45
C LEU A 21 -5.41 -7.04 -2.68
N ALA A 22 -6.57 -6.45 -2.95
CA ALA A 22 -7.78 -7.18 -3.31
C ALA A 22 -7.65 -7.87 -4.69
N GLU A 23 -7.08 -7.18 -5.68
CA GLU A 23 -6.79 -7.74 -7.02
C GLU A 23 -5.78 -8.89 -6.97
N ARG A 24 -4.84 -8.84 -6.02
CA ARG A 24 -3.76 -9.83 -5.84
C ARG A 24 -3.98 -10.77 -4.67
N ASN A 25 -5.20 -10.85 -4.11
CA ASN A 25 -5.52 -11.64 -2.92
C ASN A 25 -5.12 -13.13 -3.03
N THR A 26 -5.04 -13.67 -4.24
CA THR A 26 -4.66 -15.06 -4.54
C THR A 26 -3.18 -15.26 -4.88
N ALA A 27 -2.41 -14.18 -5.05
CA ALA A 27 -1.01 -14.22 -5.46
C ALA A 27 -0.10 -13.66 -4.37
N LEU A 28 1.01 -14.35 -4.09
CA LEU A 28 2.06 -13.82 -3.22
C LEU A 28 2.64 -12.55 -3.86
N LEU A 29 2.54 -11.43 -3.15
CA LEU A 29 3.05 -10.14 -3.59
C LEU A 29 4.33 -9.82 -2.82
N SER A 30 5.43 -9.58 -3.54
CA SER A 30 6.65 -9.05 -2.94
C SER A 30 6.49 -7.58 -2.56
N MET A 31 7.07 -7.18 -1.43
CA MET A 31 7.00 -5.81 -0.93
C MET A 31 7.51 -4.79 -1.96
N LYS A 32 8.61 -5.14 -2.66
CA LYS A 32 9.20 -4.28 -3.69
C LYS A 32 8.26 -4.06 -4.88
N GLU A 33 7.57 -5.12 -5.32
CA GLU A 33 6.58 -5.03 -6.39
C GLU A 33 5.35 -4.23 -5.95
N ALA A 34 4.86 -4.47 -4.73
CA ALA A 34 3.74 -3.72 -4.16
C ALA A 34 4.01 -2.21 -4.14
N ILE A 35 5.21 -1.81 -3.71
CA ILE A 35 5.65 -0.42 -3.67
C ILE A 35 5.77 0.17 -5.08
N ALA A 36 6.38 -0.56 -6.02
CA ALA A 36 6.53 -0.11 -7.40
C ALA A 36 5.16 0.13 -8.08
N LEU A 37 4.23 -0.82 -7.94
CA LEU A 37 2.87 -0.71 -8.48
C LEU A 37 2.10 0.44 -7.81
N LEU A 38 2.27 0.63 -6.50
CA LEU A 38 1.65 1.76 -5.79
C LEU A 38 2.17 3.09 -6.32
N ARG A 39 3.48 3.24 -6.51
CA ARG A 39 4.06 4.46 -7.09
C ARG A 39 3.58 4.69 -8.52
N GLU A 40 3.56 3.67 -9.35
CA GLU A 40 3.08 3.77 -10.73
C GLU A 40 1.61 4.21 -10.79
N ARG A 41 0.72 3.63 -9.97
CA ARG A 41 -0.72 3.93 -10.00
C ARG A 41 -1.09 5.25 -9.34
N THR A 42 -0.29 5.73 -8.40
CA THR A 42 -0.65 6.89 -7.55
C THR A 42 0.23 8.12 -7.78
N GLY A 43 1.39 7.97 -8.42
CA GLY A 43 2.38 9.04 -8.55
C GLY A 43 2.93 9.53 -7.20
N THR A 44 2.85 8.71 -6.14
CA THR A 44 3.22 9.14 -4.79
C THR A 44 4.74 9.27 -4.63
N ASP A 45 5.15 10.37 -3.97
CA ASP A 45 6.56 10.63 -3.62
C ASP A 45 6.92 10.11 -2.21
N ARG A 46 6.04 9.32 -1.60
CA ARG A 46 6.26 8.75 -0.25
C ARG A 46 7.47 7.82 -0.23
N SER A 47 8.23 7.89 0.86
CA SER A 47 9.33 6.99 1.12
C SER A 47 8.86 5.53 1.19
N ASP A 48 9.73 4.63 0.78
CA ASP A 48 9.48 3.19 0.72
C ASP A 48 9.08 2.60 2.09
N ALA A 49 9.60 3.18 3.19
CA ALA A 49 9.22 2.80 4.55
C ALA A 49 7.77 3.16 4.91
N ASP A 50 7.28 4.32 4.45
CA ASP A 50 5.88 4.73 4.67
C ASP A 50 4.94 3.82 3.86
N LEU A 51 5.29 3.56 2.59
CA LEU A 51 4.54 2.66 1.72
C LEU A 51 4.53 1.24 2.26
N ALA A 52 5.67 0.71 2.73
CA ALA A 52 5.72 -0.61 3.35
C ALA A 52 4.83 -0.69 4.59
N GLY A 53 4.86 0.32 5.47
CA GLY A 53 4.00 0.38 6.64
C GLY A 53 2.50 0.40 6.29
N LEU A 54 2.14 1.15 5.24
CA LEU A 54 0.77 1.18 4.71
C LEU A 54 0.36 -0.20 4.17
N ILE A 55 1.19 -0.83 3.34
CA ILE A 55 0.93 -2.12 2.71
C ILE A 55 0.74 -3.21 3.76
N VAL A 56 1.63 -3.29 4.76
CA VAL A 56 1.51 -4.26 5.86
C VAL A 56 0.19 -4.09 6.61
N LYS A 57 -0.16 -2.85 6.96
CA LYS A 57 -1.40 -2.56 7.69
C LYS A 57 -2.65 -2.96 6.90
N LYS A 58 -2.64 -2.67 5.59
CA LYS A 58 -3.74 -2.99 4.65
C LYS A 58 -3.85 -4.48 4.38
N ALA A 59 -2.71 -5.15 4.18
CA ALA A 59 -2.64 -6.58 3.94
C ALA A 59 -3.14 -7.37 5.16
N ALA A 60 -2.74 -6.96 6.37
CA ALA A 60 -3.25 -7.56 7.61
C ALA A 60 -4.77 -7.39 7.75
N LEU A 61 -5.33 -6.24 7.35
CA LEU A 61 -6.77 -5.99 7.37
C LEU A 61 -7.52 -6.88 6.37
N LEU A 62 -6.92 -7.15 5.21
CA LEU A 62 -7.53 -7.93 4.11
C LEU A 62 -7.19 -9.43 4.18
N GLY A 63 -6.35 -9.86 5.13
CA GLY A 63 -5.88 -11.25 5.23
C GLY A 63 -4.95 -11.68 4.08
N VAL A 64 -4.26 -10.72 3.44
CA VAL A 64 -3.35 -10.98 2.32
C VAL A 64 -1.92 -11.19 2.83
N ALA A 65 -1.24 -12.23 2.34
CA ALA A 65 0.16 -12.46 2.64
C ALA A 65 1.06 -11.64 1.71
N VAL A 66 1.91 -10.78 2.29
CA VAL A 66 2.92 -9.99 1.57
C VAL A 66 4.30 -10.47 2.01
N ILE A 67 5.15 -10.80 1.04
CA ILE A 67 6.52 -11.22 1.33
C ILE A 67 7.40 -9.99 1.44
N SER A 68 8.02 -9.80 2.60
CA SER A 68 9.08 -8.82 2.77
C SER A 68 10.38 -9.46 2.30
N ASP A 69 10.87 -9.07 1.12
CA ASP A 69 12.15 -9.56 0.64
C ASP A 69 13.25 -9.19 1.66
N PRO A 70 14.05 -10.16 2.15
CA PRO A 70 15.21 -9.83 2.95
C PRO A 70 16.18 -9.04 2.07
N ARG A 71 16.54 -7.85 2.57
CA ARG A 71 17.42 -6.89 1.91
C ARG A 71 18.79 -7.49 1.57
#